data_AF-A0A8J5MRM0-F1
#
_entry.id   AF-A0A8J5MRM0-F1
#
_cell.length_a   1.000
_cell.length_b   1.000
_cell.length_c   1.000
_cell.angle_alpha   90.00
_cell.angle_beta   90.00
_cell.angle_gamma   90.00
#
_symmetry.space_group_name_H-M   'P 1'
#
loop_
_entity.id
_entity.type
_entity.pdbx_description
1 polymer ?
#
loop_
_entity_poly.entity_id
_entity_poly.type
_entity_poly.pdbx_seq_one_letter_code
_entity_poly.pdbx_strand_id
1 'polypeptide(L)'
;MKTWGNKEFWGLGSEFDPDWLLTDQQKQLRADLMDVCRTKIRPHAIQCDRNYQFPRQSVEDLAELGLMGLIIPKEFGGLGENHICAAMVVETLARYGCPSTAMIYTMHLASCSVILFRYHNNPHLQQLLTRITQEKLLGAVSASDPATGGHDWFPLSSKVKYLDKRTIQMLKFGSWTTSAGFADFYTIMTVSPEYNGNYSNLSMFVSYQDEIRASTDNWSALGMHGNQSGPIVVEGKFDLERMIGSPYDGKKDYIGESIIETNSSRSMTFLLAQSLDTVTKNAKNVGAVTEKMLYACGGSGYKTNLGLERLFRDGKAGCIMAPSNEVLRNLVGVAALTGFTSIDLWEESTNERIINREVRKMTAEEKVAMGQRLLDEAAQEQEGNIAKHPYQESDFDNPFNTAPPAVVREEVKTSDGILHKPALNPDSWTELALSTREDISDKTTSFVFSLPNTTDHTGCLPGQYVTLVLRYETQGIISNHFKALQPGDKVEFQGPCGGFEYVASQLDELILLASGGGVTPALQLIRSLVNSPADPTRFTLLYFSDTYEDILYRSELDGYAS
;
A
#
# COMPACT_ATOMS: atom_id res chain seq x y z
N MET A 1 29.66 13.69 -31.16
CA MET A 1 28.84 12.50 -31.43
C MET A 1 28.87 11.62 -30.19
N LYS A 2 27.73 11.33 -29.55
CA LYS A 2 27.74 10.42 -28.39
C LYS A 2 28.05 9.01 -28.90
N THR A 3 28.71 8.17 -28.12
CA THR A 3 28.99 6.79 -28.53
C THR A 3 28.58 5.78 -27.48
N TRP A 4 28.00 4.66 -27.90
CA TRP A 4 27.77 3.47 -27.08
C TRP A 4 28.65 2.35 -27.63
N GLY A 5 29.74 2.05 -26.93
CA GLY A 5 30.84 1.28 -27.49
C GLY A 5 31.47 2.03 -28.67
N ASN A 6 31.56 1.37 -29.83
CA ASN A 6 32.22 1.93 -31.02
C ASN A 6 31.25 2.61 -31.99
N LYS A 7 29.98 2.82 -31.60
CA LYS A 7 28.92 3.34 -32.48
C LYS A 7 28.32 4.61 -31.93
N GLU A 8 27.85 5.47 -32.83
CA GLU A 8 27.14 6.69 -32.49
C GLU A 8 25.81 6.38 -31.77
N PHE A 9 25.53 7.10 -30.68
CA PHE A 9 24.40 6.90 -29.77
C PHE A 9 23.49 8.12 -29.81
N TRP A 10 22.21 7.90 -30.05
CA TRP A 10 21.21 8.97 -30.17
C TRP A 10 20.18 8.95 -29.03
N GLY A 11 20.41 8.17 -27.98
CA GLY A 11 19.49 8.04 -26.85
C GLY A 11 19.58 9.19 -25.83
N LEU A 12 18.65 9.17 -24.88
CA LEU A 12 18.57 10.09 -23.74
C LEU A 12 19.77 9.83 -22.82
N GLY A 13 20.77 10.73 -22.84
CA GLY A 13 21.90 10.73 -21.92
C GLY A 13 21.60 11.56 -20.67
N SER A 14 22.58 11.74 -19.77
CA SER A 14 22.44 12.60 -18.59
C SER A 14 22.10 14.05 -18.93
N GLU A 15 22.41 14.50 -20.15
CA GLU A 15 22.05 15.84 -20.64
C GLU A 15 20.57 16.01 -21.02
N PHE A 16 19.76 14.95 -20.97
CA PHE A 16 18.31 15.05 -21.10
C PHE A 16 17.63 15.44 -19.78
N ASP A 17 18.33 15.24 -18.66
CA ASP A 17 17.86 15.64 -17.35
C ASP A 17 18.33 17.09 -17.08
N PRO A 18 17.46 17.98 -16.62
CA PRO A 18 17.83 19.36 -16.33
C PRO A 18 18.81 19.42 -15.14
N ASP A 19 20.10 19.47 -15.44
CA ASP A 19 21.19 19.57 -14.47
C ASP A 19 21.28 20.92 -13.75
N TRP A 20 20.44 21.90 -14.12
CA TRP A 20 20.47 23.26 -13.56
C TRP A 20 20.09 23.30 -12.07
N LEU A 21 19.48 22.24 -11.53
CA LEU A 21 19.15 22.12 -10.10
C LEU A 21 20.34 21.63 -9.26
N LEU A 22 21.39 21.11 -9.91
CA LEU A 22 22.57 20.56 -9.22
C LEU A 22 23.68 21.60 -9.12
N THR A 23 24.33 21.64 -7.96
CA THR A 23 25.60 22.36 -7.80
C THR A 23 26.72 21.62 -8.54
N ASP A 24 27.84 22.29 -8.80
CA ASP A 24 28.98 21.64 -9.46
C ASP A 24 29.58 20.51 -8.61
N GLN A 25 29.54 20.63 -7.28
CA GLN A 25 29.91 19.55 -6.36
C GLN A 25 28.98 18.34 -6.51
N GLN A 26 27.67 18.56 -6.61
CA GLN A 26 26.68 17.49 -6.80
C GLN A 26 26.83 16.82 -8.18
N LYS A 27 27.15 17.59 -9.23
CA LYS A 27 27.46 17.04 -10.56
C LYS A 27 28.71 16.17 -10.53
N GLN A 28 29.76 16.60 -9.82
CA GLN A 28 30.97 15.80 -9.65
C GLN A 28 30.68 14.51 -8.88
N LEU A 29 29.97 14.60 -7.76
CA LEU A 29 29.54 13.42 -6.99
C LEU A 29 28.75 12.44 -7.85
N ARG A 30 27.82 12.94 -8.69
CA ARG A 30 27.09 12.10 -9.64
C ARG A 30 28.02 11.40 -10.63
N ALA A 31 29.00 12.12 -11.18
CA ALA A 31 29.95 11.56 -12.12
C ALA A 31 30.79 10.44 -11.49
N ASP A 32 31.28 10.67 -10.26
CA ASP A 32 32.06 9.68 -9.49
C ASP A 32 31.19 8.45 -9.18
N LEU A 33 29.95 8.67 -8.75
CA LEU A 33 28.98 7.60 -8.48
C LEU A 33 28.63 6.81 -9.75
N MET A 34 28.50 7.47 -10.91
CA MET A 34 28.26 6.80 -12.19
C MET A 34 29.44 5.90 -12.58
N ASP A 35 30.68 6.31 -12.30
CA ASP A 35 31.86 5.50 -12.55
C ASP A 35 31.89 4.26 -11.64
N VAL A 36 31.67 4.44 -10.34
CA VAL A 36 31.55 3.34 -9.36
C VAL A 36 30.40 2.38 -9.74
N CYS A 37 29.26 2.93 -10.18
CA CYS A 37 28.13 2.14 -10.65
C CYS A 37 28.52 1.22 -11.81
N ARG A 38 29.24 1.76 -12.80
CA ARG A 38 29.64 1.04 -14.01
C ARG A 38 30.73 0.00 -13.74
N THR A 39 31.72 0.36 -12.94
CA THR A 39 32.94 -0.44 -12.74
C THR A 39 32.80 -1.49 -11.64
N LYS A 40 32.02 -1.21 -10.59
CA LYS A 40 31.89 -2.09 -9.41
C LYS A 40 30.47 -2.59 -9.16
N ILE A 41 29.49 -1.69 -8.96
CA ILE A 41 28.15 -2.06 -8.46
C ILE A 41 27.37 -2.90 -9.48
N ARG A 42 27.35 -2.51 -10.76
CA ARG A 42 26.58 -3.22 -11.80
C ARG A 42 27.08 -4.64 -12.04
N PRO A 43 28.40 -4.92 -12.10
CA PRO A 43 28.93 -6.29 -12.07
C PRO A 43 28.42 -7.11 -10.88
N HIS A 44 28.51 -6.58 -9.66
CA HIS A 44 28.05 -7.28 -8.45
C HIS A 44 26.54 -7.54 -8.47
N ALA A 45 25.76 -6.60 -9.00
CA ALA A 45 24.29 -6.69 -9.08
C ALA A 45 23.80 -7.93 -9.82
N ILE A 46 24.52 -8.40 -10.84
CA ILE A 46 24.15 -9.60 -11.60
C ILE A 46 24.27 -10.85 -10.73
N GLN A 47 25.36 -10.95 -9.97
CA GLN A 47 25.58 -12.06 -9.06
C GLN A 47 24.63 -12.01 -7.86
N CYS A 48 24.42 -10.82 -7.29
CA CYS A 48 23.50 -10.60 -6.18
C CYS A 48 22.07 -11.01 -6.55
N ASP A 49 21.59 -10.58 -7.73
CA ASP A 49 20.24 -10.92 -8.21
C ASP A 49 20.07 -12.42 -8.46
N ARG A 50 21.08 -13.08 -9.05
CA ARG A 50 21.01 -14.53 -9.33
C ARG A 50 21.01 -15.40 -8.08
N ASN A 51 21.72 -14.96 -7.04
CA ASN A 51 21.98 -15.78 -5.86
C ASN A 51 21.22 -15.30 -4.61
N TYR A 52 20.33 -14.31 -4.73
CA TYR A 52 19.66 -13.66 -3.59
C TYR A 52 20.65 -13.13 -2.54
N GLN A 53 21.82 -12.66 -2.98
CA GLN A 53 22.89 -12.21 -2.07
C GLN A 53 22.74 -10.73 -1.73
N PHE A 54 22.93 -10.39 -0.46
CA PHE A 54 23.01 -9.01 -0.01
C PHE A 54 24.26 -8.32 -0.61
N PRO A 55 24.14 -7.14 -1.25
CA PRO A 55 25.23 -6.49 -1.97
C PRO A 55 26.15 -5.71 -1.02
N ARG A 56 26.79 -6.38 -0.06
CA ARG A 56 27.69 -5.76 0.93
C ARG A 56 28.77 -4.91 0.29
N GLN A 57 29.46 -5.44 -0.72
CA GLN A 57 30.53 -4.74 -1.42
C GLN A 57 30.02 -3.45 -2.07
N SER A 58 28.81 -3.47 -2.65
CA SER A 58 28.22 -2.26 -3.21
C SER A 58 27.93 -1.22 -2.13
N VAL A 59 27.51 -1.61 -0.93
CA VAL A 59 27.31 -0.68 0.20
C VAL A 59 28.64 -0.09 0.66
N GLU A 60 29.69 -0.91 0.76
CA GLU A 60 31.05 -0.46 1.10
C GLU A 60 31.58 0.55 0.06
N ASP A 61 31.34 0.31 -1.23
CA ASP A 61 31.69 1.25 -2.30
C ASP A 61 30.98 2.61 -2.15
N LEU A 62 29.71 2.63 -1.71
CA LEU A 62 29.02 3.88 -1.39
C LEU A 62 29.64 4.57 -0.18
N ALA A 63 30.04 3.80 0.82
CA ALA A 63 30.67 4.34 2.01
C ALA A 63 32.07 4.93 1.74
N GLU A 64 32.80 4.43 0.75
CA GLU A 64 34.04 5.04 0.24
C GLU A 64 33.81 6.45 -0.33
N LEU A 65 32.65 6.70 -0.93
CA LEU A 65 32.24 8.02 -1.43
C LEU A 65 31.69 8.95 -0.32
N GLY A 66 31.68 8.50 0.94
CA GLY A 66 31.12 9.27 2.06
C GLY A 66 29.58 9.27 2.11
N LEU A 67 28.91 8.41 1.32
CA LEU A 67 27.47 8.45 1.17
C LEU A 67 26.69 7.96 2.40
N MET A 68 27.33 7.27 3.35
CA MET A 68 26.70 6.93 4.64
C MET A 68 26.38 8.18 5.49
N GLY A 69 27.04 9.30 5.20
CA GLY A 69 26.83 10.58 5.86
C GLY A 69 26.20 11.65 4.96
N LEU A 70 25.53 11.27 3.85
CA LEU A 70 25.14 12.24 2.81
C LEU A 70 24.34 13.42 3.36
N ILE A 71 23.25 13.15 4.07
CA ILE A 71 22.38 14.17 4.66
C ILE A 71 22.76 14.54 6.10
N ILE A 72 23.74 13.85 6.68
CA ILE A 72 24.17 14.11 8.05
C ILE A 72 24.94 15.45 8.07
N PRO A 73 24.66 16.34 9.05
CA PRO A 73 25.37 17.60 9.19
C PRO A 73 26.90 17.44 9.28
N LYS A 74 27.62 18.45 8.77
CA LYS A 74 29.10 18.47 8.76
C LYS A 74 29.72 18.40 10.16
N GLU A 75 29.02 18.89 11.19
CA GLU A 75 29.47 18.82 12.59
C GLU A 75 29.56 17.37 13.12
N PHE A 76 28.79 16.44 12.55
CA PHE A 76 28.89 15.01 12.82
C PHE A 76 29.74 14.28 11.78
N GLY A 77 30.49 15.00 10.93
CA GLY A 77 31.36 14.41 9.90
C GLY A 77 30.64 14.01 8.60
N GLY A 78 29.38 14.41 8.41
CA GLY A 78 28.63 14.13 7.18
C GLY A 78 28.89 15.17 6.07
N LEU A 79 28.23 15.00 4.93
CA LEU A 79 28.36 15.90 3.78
C LEU A 79 27.43 17.12 3.89
N GLY A 80 26.34 17.02 4.66
CA GLY A 80 25.33 18.07 4.82
C GLY A 80 24.61 18.41 3.52
N GLU A 81 24.43 17.42 2.64
CA GLU A 81 23.77 17.60 1.36
C GLU A 81 22.25 17.66 1.51
N ASN A 82 21.60 18.33 0.57
CA ASN A 82 20.15 18.50 0.57
C ASN A 82 19.43 17.35 -0.14
N HIS A 83 18.10 17.37 -0.09
CA HIS A 83 17.28 16.33 -0.69
C HIS A 83 17.39 16.22 -2.23
N ILE A 84 17.78 17.31 -2.92
CA ILE A 84 18.04 17.26 -4.36
C ILE A 84 19.22 16.31 -4.64
N CYS A 85 20.29 16.42 -3.84
CA CYS A 85 21.43 15.52 -3.93
C CYS A 85 21.05 14.08 -3.57
N ALA A 86 20.27 13.89 -2.50
CA ALA A 86 19.81 12.56 -2.09
C ALA A 86 19.02 11.84 -3.20
N ALA A 87 18.07 12.54 -3.84
CA ALA A 87 17.31 11.99 -4.96
C ALA A 87 18.20 11.69 -6.17
N MET A 88 19.13 12.59 -6.50
CA MET A 88 20.11 12.37 -7.56
C MET A 88 20.95 11.11 -7.31
N VAL A 89 21.43 10.90 -6.08
CA VAL A 89 22.24 9.72 -5.72
C VAL A 89 21.42 8.43 -5.87
N VAL A 90 20.20 8.40 -5.33
CA VAL A 90 19.30 7.23 -5.42
C VAL A 90 18.93 6.94 -6.88
N GLU A 91 18.60 7.96 -7.68
CA GLU A 91 18.28 7.80 -9.10
C GLU A 91 19.49 7.26 -9.88
N THR A 92 20.67 7.82 -9.63
CA THR A 92 21.92 7.40 -10.27
C THR A 92 22.22 5.93 -9.96
N LEU A 93 22.05 5.52 -8.70
CA LEU A 93 22.22 4.13 -8.28
C LEU A 93 21.22 3.19 -8.96
N ALA A 94 19.94 3.56 -8.98
CA ALA A 94 18.90 2.74 -9.59
C ALA A 94 19.10 2.59 -11.11
N ARG A 95 19.51 3.68 -11.78
CA ARG A 95 19.64 3.74 -13.25
C ARG A 95 20.92 3.11 -13.76
N TYR A 96 22.06 3.38 -13.11
CA TYR A 96 23.38 2.97 -13.61
C TYR A 96 24.01 1.81 -12.84
N GLY A 97 23.59 1.57 -11.61
CA GLY A 97 24.11 0.54 -10.72
C GLY A 97 23.16 -0.65 -10.55
N CYS A 98 22.39 -0.63 -9.46
CA CYS A 98 21.52 -1.71 -9.02
C CYS A 98 20.28 -1.16 -8.29
N PRO A 99 19.05 -1.48 -8.74
CA PRO A 99 17.82 -1.10 -8.03
C PRO A 99 17.74 -1.62 -6.59
N SER A 100 18.21 -2.84 -6.32
CA SER A 100 18.26 -3.39 -4.94
C SER A 100 19.17 -2.57 -4.02
N THR A 101 20.38 -2.22 -4.49
CA THR A 101 21.30 -1.35 -3.73
C THR A 101 20.73 0.05 -3.54
N ALA A 102 20.05 0.60 -4.56
CA ALA A 102 19.37 1.89 -4.44
C ALA A 102 18.31 1.86 -3.35
N MET A 103 17.50 0.79 -3.27
CA MET A 103 16.48 0.63 -2.22
C MET A 103 17.10 0.49 -0.82
N ILE A 104 18.17 -0.31 -0.67
CA ILE A 104 18.94 -0.39 0.58
C ILE A 104 19.39 1.02 1.01
N TYR A 105 19.95 1.78 0.08
CA TYR A 105 20.44 3.13 0.37
C TYR A 105 19.30 4.11 0.70
N THR A 106 18.15 4.00 0.04
CA THR A 106 16.95 4.79 0.39
C THR A 106 16.50 4.52 1.83
N MET A 107 16.54 3.26 2.29
CA MET A 107 16.16 2.92 3.68
C MET A 107 17.19 3.41 4.70
N HIS A 108 18.48 3.43 4.33
CA HIS A 108 19.49 4.09 5.14
C HIS A 108 19.26 5.59 5.27
N LEU A 109 18.98 6.29 4.16
CA LEU A 109 18.62 7.71 4.20
C LEU A 109 17.38 7.97 5.06
N ALA A 110 16.35 7.15 4.94
CA ALA A 110 15.14 7.24 5.76
C ALA A 110 15.45 7.09 7.26
N SER A 111 16.32 6.13 7.61
CA SER A 111 16.77 5.91 8.98
C SER A 111 17.58 7.09 9.53
N CYS A 112 18.48 7.66 8.73
CA CYS A 112 19.20 8.89 9.07
C CYS A 112 18.25 10.08 9.26
N SER A 113 17.29 10.29 8.38
CA SER A 113 16.29 11.36 8.50
C SER A 113 15.50 11.26 9.81
N VAL A 114 15.01 10.07 10.17
CA VAL A 114 14.30 9.83 11.44
C VAL A 114 15.12 10.31 12.64
N ILE A 115 16.42 9.98 12.67
CA ILE A 115 17.31 10.42 13.76
C ILE A 115 17.52 11.94 13.72
N LEU A 116 17.74 12.51 12.54
CA LEU A 116 18.01 13.94 12.35
C LEU A 116 16.87 14.86 12.80
N PHE A 117 15.62 14.38 12.80
CA PHE A 117 14.50 15.17 13.30
C PHE A 117 14.51 15.39 14.82
N ARG A 118 15.18 14.53 15.59
CA ARG A 118 15.00 14.45 17.05
C ARG A 118 16.29 14.31 17.87
N TYR A 119 17.47 14.31 17.25
CA TYR A 119 18.74 14.11 17.96
C TYR A 119 19.16 15.25 18.91
N HIS A 120 18.61 16.47 18.76
CA HIS A 120 19.16 17.70 19.36
C HIS A 120 19.41 17.64 20.88
N ASN A 121 18.54 16.96 21.64
CA ASN A 121 18.65 16.86 23.10
C ASN A 121 19.00 15.43 23.57
N ASN A 122 19.53 14.59 22.68
CA ASN A 122 19.85 13.20 22.97
C ASN A 122 21.32 12.89 22.63
N PRO A 123 22.21 12.84 23.65
CA PRO A 123 23.64 12.53 23.44
C PRO A 123 23.90 11.18 22.78
N HIS A 124 23.05 10.17 23.03
CA HIS A 124 23.18 8.86 22.38
C HIS A 124 22.97 8.97 20.86
N LEU A 125 21.96 9.73 20.43
CA LEU A 125 21.69 9.95 19.00
C LEU A 125 22.74 10.83 18.33
N GLN A 126 23.24 11.86 19.00
CA GLN A 126 24.38 12.67 18.51
C GLN A 126 25.65 11.82 18.30
N GLN A 127 25.93 10.95 19.27
CA GLN A 127 27.04 10.00 19.16
C GLN A 127 26.80 9.02 18.01
N LEU A 128 25.58 8.50 17.85
CA LEU A 128 25.23 7.62 16.74
C LEU A 128 25.44 8.31 15.37
N LEU A 129 25.00 9.56 15.20
CA LEU A 129 25.23 10.32 13.96
C LEU A 129 26.73 10.43 13.63
N THR A 130 27.57 10.66 14.65
CA THR A 130 29.03 10.68 14.49
C THR A 130 29.59 9.30 14.11
N ARG A 131 29.05 8.22 14.71
CA ARG A 131 29.46 6.85 14.39
C ARG A 131 29.04 6.45 12.98
N ILE A 132 27.86 6.85 12.52
CA ILE A 132 27.39 6.55 11.16
C ILE A 132 28.39 7.05 10.11
N THR A 133 28.94 8.25 10.29
CA THR A 133 29.90 8.83 9.34
C THR A 133 31.30 8.24 9.49
N GLN A 134 31.79 8.06 10.72
CA GLN A 134 33.16 7.60 11.01
C GLN A 134 33.34 6.09 10.81
N GLU A 135 32.39 5.30 11.29
CA GLU A 135 32.38 3.84 11.21
C GLU A 135 31.68 3.33 9.95
N LYS A 136 31.11 4.23 9.12
CA LYS A 136 30.44 3.92 7.85
C LYS A 136 29.25 2.97 8.03
N LEU A 137 28.42 3.22 9.05
CA LEU A 137 27.32 2.34 9.43
C LEU A 137 26.14 2.42 8.45
N LEU A 138 25.65 1.26 8.01
CA LEU A 138 24.41 1.12 7.27
C LEU A 138 23.22 1.09 8.22
N GLY A 139 22.19 1.89 7.88
CA GLY A 139 20.94 1.98 8.63
C GLY A 139 19.78 1.33 7.90
N ALA A 140 18.75 0.93 8.64
CA ALA A 140 17.49 0.46 8.09
C ALA A 140 16.31 0.92 8.96
N VAL A 141 15.10 0.92 8.38
CA VAL A 141 13.87 1.25 9.10
C VAL A 141 12.98 0.01 9.18
N SER A 142 12.38 -0.22 10.33
CA SER A 142 11.37 -1.27 10.53
C SER A 142 10.12 -0.69 11.19
N ALA A 143 9.11 -0.44 10.37
CA ALA A 143 7.78 -0.05 10.79
C ALA A 143 6.76 -1.18 10.63
N SER A 144 6.73 -1.77 9.42
CA SER A 144 5.80 -2.84 9.00
C SER A 144 5.52 -3.88 10.08
N ASP A 145 4.27 -4.32 10.17
CA ASP A 145 3.82 -5.39 11.05
C ASP A 145 3.30 -6.57 10.20
N PRO A 146 3.50 -7.83 10.62
CA PRO A 146 2.95 -8.98 9.89
C PRO A 146 1.42 -8.98 9.81
N ALA A 147 0.71 -8.30 10.72
CA ALA A 147 -0.75 -8.31 10.75
C ALA A 147 -1.41 -7.21 9.89
N THR A 148 -0.66 -6.28 9.30
CA THR A 148 -1.25 -5.04 8.74
C THR A 148 -1.00 -4.80 7.25
N GLY A 149 -0.15 -5.63 6.63
CA GLY A 149 0.12 -5.56 5.19
C GLY A 149 0.61 -4.17 4.76
N GLY A 150 -0.14 -3.52 3.86
CA GLY A 150 0.19 -2.19 3.32
C GLY A 150 -0.05 -1.02 4.29
N HIS A 151 -0.61 -1.27 5.46
CA HIS A 151 -0.85 -0.28 6.53
C HIS A 151 0.27 -0.40 7.57
N ASP A 152 1.51 -0.21 7.11
CA ASP A 152 2.74 -0.43 7.87
C ASP A 152 2.89 0.49 9.09
N TRP A 153 2.00 1.48 9.20
CA TRP A 153 1.90 2.35 10.36
C TRP A 153 1.31 1.70 11.60
N PHE A 154 0.51 0.63 11.50
CA PHE A 154 -0.12 -0.04 12.65
C PHE A 154 0.73 -1.21 13.19
N PRO A 155 1.44 -1.09 14.33
CA PRO A 155 2.26 -2.18 14.88
C PRO A 155 1.44 -3.13 15.78
N LEU A 156 0.39 -3.77 15.23
CA LEU A 156 -0.57 -4.60 15.99
C LEU A 156 0.08 -5.74 16.79
N SER A 157 1.14 -6.34 16.26
CA SER A 157 1.81 -7.49 16.88
C SER A 157 2.86 -7.08 17.91
N SER A 158 3.17 -5.77 17.99
CA SER A 158 4.30 -5.25 18.78
C SER A 158 3.84 -4.78 20.16
N LYS A 159 4.71 -4.94 21.16
CA LYS A 159 4.42 -4.59 22.55
C LYS A 159 5.60 -3.88 23.18
N VAL A 160 5.32 -2.82 23.92
CA VAL A 160 6.32 -2.09 24.71
C VAL A 160 5.73 -1.75 26.07
N LYS A 161 6.55 -1.80 27.11
CA LYS A 161 6.19 -1.30 28.45
C LYS A 161 7.42 -0.78 29.18
N TYR A 162 7.21 0.18 30.09
CA TYR A 162 8.25 0.54 31.06
C TYR A 162 8.54 -0.63 31.99
N LEU A 163 9.82 -0.86 32.28
CA LEU A 163 10.26 -1.68 33.41
C LEU A 163 10.58 -0.81 34.62
N ASP A 164 11.19 0.35 34.36
CA ASP A 164 11.48 1.38 35.35
C ASP A 164 11.57 2.77 34.66
N LYS A 165 12.08 3.78 35.37
CA LYS A 165 12.19 5.16 34.86
C LYS A 165 13.22 5.35 33.74
N ARG A 166 14.05 4.36 33.45
CA ARG A 166 15.15 4.43 32.48
C ARG A 166 15.08 3.32 31.43
N THR A 167 14.35 2.24 31.68
CA THR A 167 14.35 1.07 30.80
C THR A 167 12.95 0.64 30.39
N ILE A 168 12.86 0.10 29.18
CA ILE A 168 11.66 -0.51 28.61
C ILE A 168 11.91 -1.98 28.30
N GLN A 169 10.84 -2.76 28.22
CA GLN A 169 10.82 -4.06 27.56
C GLN A 169 10.09 -3.91 26.23
N MET A 170 10.73 -4.36 25.15
CA MET A 170 10.19 -4.29 23.79
C MET A 170 10.10 -5.67 23.18
N LEU A 171 9.03 -5.89 22.43
CA LEU A 171 8.86 -6.96 21.46
C LEU A 171 8.31 -6.35 20.16
N LYS A 172 9.12 -6.32 19.11
CA LYS A 172 8.75 -5.86 17.76
C LYS A 172 8.77 -7.03 16.80
N PHE A 173 7.73 -7.13 15.97
CA PHE A 173 7.72 -7.95 14.77
C PHE A 173 7.74 -7.07 13.53
N GLY A 174 8.80 -7.17 12.72
CA GLY A 174 8.89 -6.57 11.39
C GLY A 174 8.57 -7.60 10.31
N SER A 175 7.72 -7.27 9.34
CA SER A 175 7.40 -8.19 8.23
C SER A 175 8.24 -7.94 6.97
N TRP A 176 8.53 -6.68 6.64
CA TRP A 176 9.26 -6.28 5.44
C TRP A 176 10.36 -5.27 5.77
N THR A 177 11.44 -5.73 6.41
CA THR A 177 12.57 -4.86 6.77
C THR A 177 13.70 -5.03 5.77
N THR A 178 13.88 -4.06 4.88
CA THR A 178 15.04 -4.01 3.97
C THR A 178 16.34 -4.05 4.77
N SER A 179 17.31 -4.84 4.29
CA SER A 179 18.55 -5.14 5.01
C SER A 179 18.33 -5.90 6.33
N ALA A 180 17.31 -6.76 6.43
CA ALA A 180 17.06 -7.58 7.61
C ALA A 180 18.28 -8.46 7.94
N GLY A 181 18.85 -8.31 9.14
CA GLY A 181 20.07 -9.00 9.59
C GLY A 181 21.38 -8.44 9.00
N PHE A 182 21.32 -7.46 8.09
CA PHE A 182 22.47 -6.92 7.37
C PHE A 182 22.77 -5.43 7.67
N ALA A 183 21.83 -4.66 8.21
CA ALA A 183 22.13 -3.29 8.64
C ALA A 183 22.85 -3.29 10.00
N ASP A 184 23.66 -2.27 10.25
CA ASP A 184 24.42 -2.13 11.49
C ASP A 184 23.56 -1.54 12.61
N PHE A 185 22.55 -0.74 12.25
CA PHE A 185 21.52 -0.22 13.15
C PHE A 185 20.15 -0.14 12.47
N TYR A 186 19.11 -0.13 13.29
CA TYR A 186 17.72 -0.10 12.88
C TYR A 186 16.94 0.95 13.65
N THR A 187 16.20 1.80 12.96
CA THR A 187 15.18 2.66 13.57
C THR A 187 13.86 1.89 13.57
N ILE A 188 13.40 1.51 14.75
CA ILE A 188 12.24 0.66 14.99
C ILE A 188 11.05 1.52 15.41
N MET A 189 9.95 1.43 14.68
CA MET A 189 8.67 2.01 15.11
C MET A 189 7.82 0.97 15.83
N THR A 190 7.17 1.36 16.92
CA THR A 190 6.30 0.49 17.72
C THR A 190 5.29 1.33 18.49
N VAL A 191 4.32 0.69 19.15
CA VAL A 191 3.48 1.36 20.15
C VAL A 191 4.32 1.98 21.27
N SER A 192 3.88 3.10 21.81
CA SER A 192 4.51 3.75 22.97
C SER A 192 4.44 2.86 24.22
N PRO A 193 5.36 3.00 25.19
CA PRO A 193 5.34 2.22 26.43
C PRO A 193 4.06 2.35 27.28
N GLU A 194 3.30 3.43 27.09
CA GLU A 194 2.03 3.73 27.79
C GLU A 194 0.80 3.47 26.90
N TYR A 195 0.96 2.64 25.87
CA TYR A 195 -0.11 2.35 24.91
C TYR A 195 -1.40 1.89 25.60
N ASN A 196 -2.48 2.59 25.28
CA ASN A 196 -3.80 2.45 25.89
C ASN A 196 -4.89 2.01 24.89
N GLY A 197 -4.50 1.50 23.72
CA GLY A 197 -5.42 1.21 22.62
C GLY A 197 -5.35 2.20 21.47
N ASN A 198 -4.83 3.42 21.68
CA ASN A 198 -4.71 4.42 20.63
C ASN A 198 -3.45 4.21 19.79
N TYR A 199 -3.61 3.79 18.52
CA TYR A 199 -2.47 3.50 17.63
C TYR A 199 -1.76 4.73 17.06
N SER A 200 -2.25 5.94 17.32
CA SER A 200 -1.46 7.15 17.08
C SER A 200 -0.28 7.30 18.04
N ASN A 201 -0.35 6.63 19.19
CA ASN A 201 0.63 6.72 20.25
C ASN A 201 1.81 5.81 19.93
N LEU A 202 2.60 6.21 18.93
CA LEU A 202 3.77 5.48 18.46
C LEU A 202 5.06 6.11 18.98
N SER A 203 6.07 5.28 19.19
CA SER A 203 7.41 5.70 19.54
C SER A 203 8.42 5.04 18.61
N MET A 204 9.54 5.72 18.41
CA MET A 204 10.67 5.19 17.65
C MET A 204 11.87 4.93 18.56
N PHE A 205 12.62 3.88 18.25
CA PHE A 205 13.80 3.48 19.01
C PHE A 205 14.93 3.07 18.07
N VAL A 206 16.17 3.19 18.54
CA VAL A 206 17.33 2.58 17.88
C VAL A 206 17.59 1.19 18.45
N SER A 207 17.77 0.22 17.55
CA SER A 207 18.30 -1.11 17.85
C SER A 207 19.55 -1.37 17.02
N TYR A 208 20.46 -2.20 17.53
CA TYR A 208 21.70 -2.56 16.86
C TYR A 208 21.63 -3.98 16.29
N GLN A 209 22.49 -4.30 15.33
CA GLN A 209 22.44 -5.56 14.57
C GLN A 209 22.37 -6.82 15.46
N ASP A 210 23.13 -6.86 16.56
CA ASP A 210 23.20 -7.98 17.50
C ASP A 210 21.91 -8.21 18.29
N GLU A 211 20.98 -7.24 18.26
CA GLU A 211 19.67 -7.30 18.90
C GLU A 211 18.56 -7.77 17.93
N ILE A 212 18.90 -7.95 16.65
CA ILE A 212 17.96 -8.31 15.58
C ILE A 212 18.01 -9.80 15.32
N ARG A 213 16.86 -10.47 15.44
CA ARG A 213 16.66 -11.83 14.91
C ARG A 213 16.08 -11.73 13.52
N ALA A 214 16.82 -12.16 12.51
CA ALA A 214 16.38 -12.20 11.12
C ALA A 214 16.70 -13.58 10.51
N SER A 215 15.88 -14.03 9.55
CA SER A 215 16.17 -15.22 8.74
C SER A 215 16.75 -14.80 7.39
N THR A 216 18.07 -14.61 7.33
CA THR A 216 18.78 -14.10 6.15
C THR A 216 18.75 -15.06 4.95
N ASP A 217 18.44 -16.34 5.17
CA ASP A 217 18.44 -17.38 4.12
C ASP A 217 17.07 -17.58 3.47
N ASN A 218 16.00 -16.99 4.02
CA ASN A 218 14.61 -17.25 3.60
C ASN A 218 14.06 -16.19 2.64
N TRP A 219 14.87 -15.24 2.18
CA TRP A 219 14.42 -14.19 1.26
C TRP A 219 14.16 -14.74 -0.14
N SER A 220 12.90 -14.66 -0.58
CA SER A 220 12.47 -15.05 -1.92
C SER A 220 11.32 -14.14 -2.37
N ALA A 221 11.55 -13.39 -3.44
CA ALA A 221 10.61 -12.41 -3.97
C ALA A 221 10.65 -12.39 -5.50
N LEU A 222 9.65 -11.75 -6.12
CA LEU A 222 9.60 -11.55 -7.57
C LEU A 222 10.79 -10.72 -8.09
N GLY A 223 11.22 -9.72 -7.35
CA GLY A 223 12.32 -8.82 -7.67
C GLY A 223 12.98 -8.33 -6.39
N MET A 224 13.91 -7.38 -6.51
CA MET A 224 14.71 -6.87 -5.39
C MET A 224 15.48 -7.98 -4.65
N HIS A 225 15.96 -8.99 -5.38
CA HIS A 225 16.57 -10.18 -4.78
C HIS A 225 17.77 -9.87 -3.87
N GLY A 226 18.48 -8.76 -4.11
CA GLY A 226 19.61 -8.36 -3.29
C GLY A 226 19.25 -7.54 -2.05
N ASN A 227 18.02 -7.04 -1.89
CA ASN A 227 17.74 -6.08 -0.84
C ASN A 227 17.50 -6.70 0.55
N GLN A 228 17.20 -8.01 0.61
CA GLN A 228 16.93 -8.75 1.83
C GLN A 228 15.83 -8.09 2.71
N SER A 229 14.66 -7.82 2.11
CA SER A 229 13.49 -7.28 2.83
C SER A 229 12.71 -8.34 3.61
N GLY A 230 13.41 -9.08 4.46
CA GLY A 230 12.83 -10.17 5.25
C GLY A 230 12.17 -9.72 6.56
N PRO A 231 11.54 -10.68 7.27
CA PRO A 231 11.00 -10.43 8.60
C PRO A 231 12.11 -10.31 9.64
N ILE A 232 11.87 -9.50 10.67
CA ILE A 232 12.72 -9.37 11.85
C ILE A 232 11.93 -9.50 13.15
N VAL A 233 12.60 -9.93 14.20
CA VAL A 233 12.10 -9.84 15.57
C VAL A 233 13.13 -9.12 16.42
N VAL A 234 12.67 -8.11 17.16
CA VAL A 234 13.48 -7.41 18.17
C VAL A 234 12.82 -7.65 19.51
N GLU A 235 13.54 -8.25 20.44
CA GLU A 235 13.00 -8.53 21.77
C GLU A 235 14.09 -8.38 22.82
N GLY A 236 13.84 -7.54 23.81
CA GLY A 236 14.83 -7.27 24.83
C GLY A 236 14.48 -6.12 25.77
N LYS A 237 15.47 -5.74 26.56
CA LYS A 237 15.43 -4.55 27.42
C LYS A 237 16.24 -3.44 26.77
N PHE A 238 15.66 -2.26 26.69
CA PHE A 238 16.28 -1.09 26.04
C PHE A 238 16.30 0.09 27.00
N ASP A 239 17.39 0.85 26.97
CA ASP A 239 17.46 2.14 27.64
C ASP A 239 16.63 3.18 26.90
N LEU A 240 15.94 4.04 27.65
CA LEU A 240 15.13 5.14 27.10
C LEU A 240 15.95 6.17 26.32
N GLU A 241 17.26 6.25 26.58
CA GLU A 241 18.17 7.09 25.78
C GLU A 241 18.23 6.66 24.31
N ARG A 242 17.81 5.44 23.97
CA ARG A 242 17.70 4.96 22.59
C ARG A 242 16.40 5.37 21.90
N MET A 243 15.48 6.01 22.63
CA MET A 243 14.26 6.58 22.05
C MET A 243 14.63 7.74 21.12
N ILE A 244 13.99 7.76 19.96
CA ILE A 244 14.09 8.84 18.99
C ILE A 244 12.91 9.77 19.24
N GLY A 245 13.21 10.99 19.66
CA GLY A 245 12.18 11.95 20.09
C GLY A 245 11.63 11.65 21.48
N SER A 246 10.41 12.13 21.71
CA SER A 246 9.64 11.88 22.92
C SER A 246 8.65 10.73 22.68
N PRO A 247 8.06 10.15 23.74
CA PRO A 247 6.90 9.30 23.57
C PRO A 247 5.86 9.98 22.69
N TYR A 248 5.21 9.20 21.81
CA TYR A 248 4.18 9.68 20.87
C TYR A 248 4.69 10.42 19.62
N ASP A 249 5.99 10.75 19.54
CA ASP A 249 6.56 11.39 18.35
C ASP A 249 6.66 10.44 17.14
N GLY A 250 6.54 9.12 17.33
CA GLY A 250 6.65 8.14 16.24
C GLY A 250 5.63 8.34 15.11
N LYS A 251 4.46 8.90 15.41
CA LYS A 251 3.46 9.32 14.40
C LYS A 251 4.02 10.39 13.46
N LYS A 252 4.72 11.39 14.01
CA LYS A 252 5.32 12.49 13.24
C LYS A 252 6.59 12.02 12.53
N ASP A 253 7.42 11.23 13.21
CA ASP A 253 8.77 10.92 12.76
C ASP A 253 8.81 9.99 11.55
N TYR A 254 8.07 8.87 11.55
CA TYR A 254 8.10 7.92 10.44
C TYR A 254 7.15 8.32 9.29
N ILE A 255 5.88 8.61 9.58
CA ILE A 255 4.85 8.77 8.54
C ILE A 255 4.71 10.22 8.07
N GLY A 256 4.82 11.18 9.00
CA GLY A 256 4.65 12.60 8.71
C GLY A 256 5.90 13.27 8.14
N GLU A 257 7.09 12.93 8.64
CA GLU A 257 8.33 13.66 8.32
C GLU A 257 9.30 12.78 7.52
N SER A 258 9.61 11.53 7.92
CA SER A 258 10.59 10.68 7.21
C SER A 258 10.08 10.04 5.91
N ILE A 259 8.88 9.45 5.88
CA ILE A 259 8.26 8.93 4.65
C ILE A 259 7.99 10.08 3.69
N ILE A 260 7.49 11.22 4.20
CA ILE A 260 7.28 12.40 3.38
C ILE A 260 8.62 12.92 2.88
N GLU A 261 9.68 13.06 3.67
CA GLU A 261 11.00 13.54 3.19
C GLU A 261 11.71 12.59 2.24
N THR A 262 11.74 11.30 2.54
CA THR A 262 12.39 10.30 1.67
C THR A 262 11.68 10.23 0.32
N ASN A 263 10.34 10.36 0.30
CA ASN A 263 9.57 10.39 -0.94
C ASN A 263 9.47 11.79 -1.59
N SER A 264 9.53 12.87 -0.81
CA SER A 264 9.53 14.28 -1.27
C SER A 264 10.91 14.77 -1.66
N SER A 265 11.97 14.01 -1.40
CA SER A 265 13.27 14.21 -2.02
C SER A 265 13.18 14.15 -3.55
N ARG A 266 12.17 13.46 -4.10
CA ARG A 266 11.83 13.52 -5.53
C ARG A 266 11.09 14.79 -5.95
N SER A 267 10.57 15.61 -5.02
CA SER A 267 9.45 16.53 -5.29
C SER A 267 9.29 17.67 -4.27
N MET A 268 10.11 18.73 -4.24
CA MET A 268 9.68 20.00 -3.63
C MET A 268 10.31 21.21 -4.32
N THR A 269 9.56 22.25 -4.74
CA THR A 269 9.02 23.23 -3.77
C THR A 269 7.69 23.91 -4.18
N PHE A 270 6.83 23.32 -5.03
CA PHE A 270 5.45 23.84 -5.24
C PHE A 270 4.39 22.71 -5.32
N LEU A 271 4.82 21.47 -5.08
CA LEU A 271 4.14 20.25 -5.49
C LEU A 271 3.73 19.38 -4.32
N LEU A 272 3.55 19.89 -3.10
CA LEU A 272 3.23 19.01 -1.96
C LEU A 272 1.96 18.16 -2.24
N ALA A 273 0.96 18.70 -2.95
CA ALA A 273 -0.21 17.96 -3.45
C ALA A 273 0.06 17.09 -4.70
N GLN A 274 1.07 17.42 -5.51
CA GLN A 274 1.48 16.61 -6.67
C GLN A 274 2.56 15.58 -6.33
N SER A 275 3.22 15.63 -5.17
CA SER A 275 4.38 14.79 -4.84
C SER A 275 3.96 13.32 -4.69
N LEU A 276 2.89 13.06 -3.94
CA LEU A 276 2.29 11.74 -3.80
C LEU A 276 1.68 11.24 -5.14
N ASP A 277 1.05 12.13 -5.92
CA ASP A 277 0.57 11.82 -7.28
C ASP A 277 1.75 11.52 -8.23
N THR A 278 2.88 12.21 -8.08
CA THR A 278 4.11 12.03 -8.85
C THR A 278 4.83 10.76 -8.44
N VAL A 279 4.87 10.40 -7.16
CA VAL A 279 5.38 9.09 -6.70
C VAL A 279 4.53 7.97 -7.30
N THR A 280 3.22 8.10 -7.22
CA THR A 280 2.26 7.14 -7.78
C THR A 280 2.40 7.00 -9.30
N LYS A 281 2.53 8.13 -10.03
CA LYS A 281 2.76 8.16 -11.48
C LYS A 281 4.13 7.63 -11.84
N ASN A 282 5.18 7.97 -11.09
CA ASN A 282 6.55 7.53 -11.36
C ASN A 282 6.71 6.03 -11.17
N ALA A 283 6.17 5.45 -10.09
CA ALA A 283 6.18 4.01 -9.88
C ALA A 283 5.45 3.27 -11.02
N LYS A 284 4.26 3.75 -11.41
CA LYS A 284 3.52 3.25 -12.59
C LYS A 284 4.32 3.41 -13.88
N ASN A 285 4.97 4.56 -14.07
CA ASN A 285 5.76 4.86 -15.26
C ASN A 285 6.98 3.96 -15.37
N VAL A 286 7.69 3.68 -14.27
CA VAL A 286 8.83 2.73 -14.27
C VAL A 286 8.34 1.35 -14.71
N GLY A 287 7.22 0.87 -14.15
CA GLY A 287 6.59 -0.38 -14.59
C GLY A 287 6.24 -0.38 -16.07
N ALA A 288 5.58 0.67 -16.56
CA ALA A 288 5.17 0.78 -17.96
C ALA A 288 6.35 0.94 -18.92
N VAL A 289 7.40 1.68 -18.54
CA VAL A 289 8.61 1.88 -19.34
C VAL A 289 9.41 0.60 -19.43
N THR A 290 9.65 -0.08 -18.32
CA THR A 290 10.38 -1.36 -18.30
C THR A 290 9.62 -2.45 -19.06
N GLU A 291 8.29 -2.46 -18.96
CA GLU A 291 7.44 -3.33 -19.77
C GLU A 291 7.55 -3.03 -21.27
N LYS A 292 7.46 -1.75 -21.68
CA LYS A 292 7.67 -1.35 -23.08
C LYS A 292 9.08 -1.69 -23.58
N MET A 293 10.10 -1.60 -22.73
CA MET A 293 11.46 -2.03 -23.06
C MET A 293 11.54 -3.53 -23.33
N LEU A 294 10.84 -4.35 -22.54
CA LEU A 294 10.71 -5.79 -22.80
C LEU A 294 10.02 -6.06 -24.13
N TYR A 295 8.89 -5.40 -24.41
CA TYR A 295 8.19 -5.54 -25.70
C TYR A 295 9.06 -5.15 -26.89
N ALA A 296 9.75 -4.00 -26.80
CA ALA A 296 10.63 -3.53 -27.86
C ALA A 296 11.79 -4.49 -28.14
N CYS A 297 12.26 -5.22 -27.13
CA CYS A 297 13.33 -6.20 -27.26
C CYS A 297 12.85 -7.62 -27.58
N GLY A 298 11.53 -7.86 -27.60
CA GLY A 298 10.92 -9.17 -27.80
C GLY A 298 11.46 -10.23 -26.84
N GLY A 299 11.54 -11.49 -27.32
CA GLY A 299 12.02 -12.62 -26.51
C GLY A 299 13.46 -12.47 -25.98
N SER A 300 14.28 -11.59 -26.56
CA SER A 300 15.63 -11.31 -26.05
C SER A 300 15.57 -10.54 -24.72
N GLY A 301 14.61 -9.64 -24.56
CA GLY A 301 14.41 -8.88 -23.32
C GLY A 301 14.04 -9.77 -22.13
N TYR A 302 13.40 -10.90 -22.41
CA TYR A 302 13.02 -11.91 -21.41
C TYR A 302 14.20 -12.76 -20.91
N LYS A 303 15.35 -12.72 -21.60
CA LYS A 303 16.56 -13.43 -21.16
C LYS A 303 17.31 -12.61 -20.12
N THR A 304 17.80 -13.28 -19.08
CA THR A 304 18.57 -12.66 -17.98
C THR A 304 19.87 -11.98 -18.45
N ASN A 305 20.40 -12.33 -19.62
CA ASN A 305 21.64 -11.75 -20.17
C ASN A 305 21.54 -10.25 -20.47
N LEU A 306 20.36 -9.74 -20.86
CA LEU A 306 20.17 -8.30 -21.10
C LEU A 306 19.85 -7.53 -19.82
N GLY A 307 19.41 -8.22 -18.75
CA GLY A 307 19.04 -7.61 -17.47
C GLY A 307 17.78 -6.74 -17.51
N LEU A 308 17.06 -6.66 -18.65
CA LEU A 308 15.81 -5.90 -18.76
C LEU A 308 14.69 -6.49 -17.91
N GLU A 309 14.61 -7.82 -17.88
CA GLU A 309 13.65 -8.55 -17.04
C GLU A 309 13.86 -8.25 -15.55
N ARG A 310 15.12 -8.10 -15.10
CA ARG A 310 15.44 -7.66 -13.74
C ARG A 310 14.94 -6.24 -13.46
N LEU A 311 15.19 -5.30 -14.37
CA LEU A 311 14.68 -3.92 -14.21
C LEU A 311 13.16 -3.88 -14.10
N PHE A 312 12.47 -4.74 -14.84
CA PHE A 312 11.02 -4.89 -14.74
C PHE A 312 10.60 -5.47 -13.38
N ARG A 313 11.19 -6.60 -12.95
CA ARG A 313 10.91 -7.25 -11.66
C ARG A 313 11.15 -6.29 -10.48
N ASP A 314 12.32 -5.64 -10.46
CA ASP A 314 12.68 -4.67 -9.43
C ASP A 314 11.77 -3.44 -9.48
N GLY A 315 11.53 -2.89 -10.68
CA GLY A 315 10.70 -1.71 -10.87
C GLY A 315 9.24 -1.88 -10.40
N LYS A 316 8.70 -3.11 -10.44
CA LYS A 316 7.35 -3.42 -9.95
C LYS A 316 7.23 -3.27 -8.43
N ALA A 317 8.30 -3.48 -7.67
CA ALA A 317 8.28 -3.37 -6.21
C ALA A 317 7.82 -1.98 -5.74
N GLY A 318 8.22 -0.92 -6.44
CA GLY A 318 7.87 0.46 -6.09
C GLY A 318 6.37 0.79 -6.17
N CYS A 319 5.54 -0.04 -6.79
CA CYS A 319 4.08 0.17 -6.86
C CYS A 319 3.32 -0.47 -5.69
N ILE A 320 3.92 -1.48 -5.04
CA ILE A 320 3.27 -2.35 -4.07
C ILE A 320 3.83 -2.22 -2.66
N MET A 321 5.11 -1.82 -2.54
CA MET A 321 5.73 -1.60 -1.24
C MET A 321 5.05 -0.44 -0.51
N ALA A 322 5.05 -0.50 0.82
CA ALA A 322 4.28 0.42 1.66
C ALA A 322 4.86 1.85 1.64
N PRO A 323 4.00 2.89 1.59
CA PRO A 323 2.57 2.80 1.28
C PRO A 323 2.33 2.45 -0.18
N SER A 324 1.37 1.54 -0.44
CA SER A 324 1.03 1.17 -1.81
C SER A 324 0.51 2.37 -2.60
N ASN A 325 0.55 2.28 -3.93
CA ASN A 325 0.00 3.33 -4.78
C ASN A 325 -1.48 3.65 -4.51
N GLU A 326 -2.28 2.68 -4.04
CA GLU A 326 -3.69 2.92 -3.70
C GLU A 326 -3.82 3.72 -2.41
N VAL A 327 -3.02 3.39 -1.39
CA VAL A 327 -2.92 4.18 -0.15
C VAL A 327 -2.51 5.60 -0.49
N LEU A 328 -1.44 5.77 -1.29
CA LEU A 328 -0.95 7.09 -1.68
C LEU A 328 -2.02 7.92 -2.40
N ARG A 329 -2.81 7.32 -3.28
CA ARG A 329 -3.94 8.00 -3.93
C ARG A 329 -5.02 8.41 -2.95
N ASN A 330 -5.33 7.55 -1.98
CA ASN A 330 -6.28 7.90 -0.93
C ASN A 330 -5.77 9.14 -0.16
N LEU A 331 -4.50 9.14 0.25
CA LEU A 331 -3.88 10.29 0.93
C LEU A 331 -3.93 11.56 0.09
N VAL A 332 -3.63 11.48 -1.22
CA VAL A 332 -3.77 12.61 -2.16
C VAL A 332 -5.21 13.09 -2.24
N GLY A 333 -6.16 12.16 -2.40
CA GLY A 333 -7.57 12.45 -2.54
C GLY A 333 -8.12 13.18 -1.31
N VAL A 334 -7.84 12.65 -0.12
CA VAL A 334 -8.18 13.28 1.16
C VAL A 334 -7.53 14.66 1.24
N ALA A 335 -6.21 14.76 1.06
CA ALA A 335 -5.50 16.03 1.15
C ALA A 335 -6.05 17.10 0.18
N ALA A 336 -6.39 16.71 -1.05
CA ALA A 336 -6.92 17.61 -2.06
C ALA A 336 -8.35 18.08 -1.75
N LEU A 337 -9.19 17.22 -1.16
CA LEU A 337 -10.59 17.51 -0.87
C LEU A 337 -10.80 18.21 0.48
N THR A 338 -10.02 17.83 1.50
CA THR A 338 -10.23 18.26 2.89
C THR A 338 -9.06 19.07 3.45
N GLY A 339 -7.93 19.12 2.75
CA GLY A 339 -6.71 19.80 3.16
C GLY A 339 -5.72 18.84 3.86
N PHE A 340 -4.43 19.18 3.83
CA PHE A 340 -3.37 18.36 4.45
C PHE A 340 -3.56 18.14 5.96
N THR A 341 -4.22 19.06 6.64
CA THR A 341 -4.55 18.95 8.07
C THR A 341 -5.57 17.84 8.37
N SER A 342 -6.27 17.36 7.34
CA SER A 342 -7.28 16.29 7.45
C SER A 342 -6.74 14.92 7.02
N ILE A 343 -5.46 14.80 6.68
CA ILE A 343 -4.81 13.50 6.59
C ILE A 343 -4.63 12.97 8.01
N ASP A 344 -5.62 12.21 8.46
CA ASP A 344 -5.58 11.55 9.73
C ASP A 344 -5.61 10.03 9.53
N LEU A 345 -4.42 9.46 9.39
CA LEU A 345 -4.23 8.01 9.27
C LEU A 345 -4.76 7.22 10.48
N TRP A 346 -5.12 7.94 11.55
CA TRP A 346 -5.40 7.44 12.89
C TRP A 346 -6.74 7.91 13.45
N GLU A 347 -7.52 8.67 12.65
CA GLU A 347 -8.85 9.17 13.01
C GLU A 347 -8.94 9.90 14.38
N GLU A 348 -7.87 10.59 14.80
CA GLU A 348 -7.82 11.27 16.11
C GLU A 348 -8.50 12.63 16.15
N SER A 349 -8.53 13.33 15.02
CA SER A 349 -9.10 14.66 14.90
C SER A 349 -10.53 14.55 14.44
N THR A 350 -11.44 14.91 15.34
CA THR A 350 -12.84 14.99 14.97
C THR A 350 -13.03 16.12 13.98
N ASN A 351 -13.61 15.83 12.82
CA ASN A 351 -13.85 16.84 11.79
C ASN A 351 -14.97 17.78 12.26
N GLU A 352 -14.60 18.83 13.02
CA GLU A 352 -15.52 19.77 13.62
C GLU A 352 -16.44 20.41 12.58
N ARG A 353 -15.96 20.61 11.35
CA ARG A 353 -16.76 21.18 10.26
C ARG A 353 -17.89 20.24 9.85
N ILE A 354 -17.61 18.94 9.74
CA ILE A 354 -18.62 17.92 9.46
C ILE A 354 -19.58 17.79 10.65
N ILE A 355 -19.05 17.67 11.87
CA ILE A 355 -19.89 17.59 13.08
C ILE A 355 -20.82 18.80 13.17
N ASN A 356 -20.29 20.01 13.05
CA ASN A 356 -21.11 21.22 13.09
C ASN A 356 -22.14 21.27 11.96
N ARG A 357 -21.84 20.72 10.78
CA ARG A 357 -22.79 20.62 9.67
C ARG A 357 -23.91 19.63 9.99
N GLU A 358 -23.57 18.44 10.49
CA GLU A 358 -24.56 17.41 10.81
C GLU A 358 -25.41 17.78 12.03
N VAL A 359 -24.80 18.32 13.09
CA VAL A 359 -25.49 18.88 14.26
C VAL A 359 -26.43 20.01 13.83
N ARG A 360 -26.08 20.83 12.82
CA ARG A 360 -27.01 21.86 12.31
C ARG A 360 -28.27 21.31 11.66
N LYS A 361 -28.24 20.09 11.12
CA LYS A 361 -29.42 19.42 10.53
C LYS A 361 -30.40 18.93 11.60
N MET A 362 -29.92 18.71 12.83
CA MET A 362 -30.73 18.20 13.93
C MET A 362 -31.68 19.27 14.51
N THR A 363 -32.87 18.84 14.90
CA THR A 363 -33.83 19.58 15.71
C THR A 363 -33.28 19.86 17.11
N ALA A 364 -33.93 20.75 17.86
CA ALA A 364 -33.54 21.03 19.24
C ALA A 364 -33.67 19.78 20.14
N GLU A 365 -34.71 18.98 19.94
CA GLU A 365 -34.97 17.75 20.68
C GLU A 365 -33.90 16.68 20.41
N GLU A 366 -33.52 16.49 19.14
CA GLU A 366 -32.43 15.57 18.74
C GLU A 366 -31.08 15.99 19.32
N LYS A 367 -30.78 17.29 19.35
CA LYS A 367 -29.55 17.82 19.98
C LYS A 367 -29.50 17.54 21.47
N VAL A 368 -30.62 17.73 22.17
CA VAL A 368 -30.72 17.44 23.61
C VAL A 368 -30.55 15.94 23.86
N ALA A 369 -31.17 15.08 23.06
CA ALA A 369 -31.03 13.63 23.17
C ALA A 369 -29.60 13.16 22.89
N MET A 370 -28.93 13.73 21.88
CA MET A 370 -27.52 13.46 21.59
C MET A 370 -26.62 13.91 22.74
N GLY A 371 -26.83 15.11 23.27
CA GLY A 371 -26.07 15.64 24.40
C GLY A 371 -26.20 14.78 25.66
N GLN A 372 -27.40 14.31 25.97
CA GLN A 372 -27.61 13.42 27.11
C GLN A 372 -26.89 12.07 26.93
N ARG A 373 -26.96 11.49 25.72
CA ARG A 373 -26.27 10.23 25.40
C ARG A 373 -24.75 10.34 25.57
N LEU A 374 -24.15 11.43 25.06
CA LEU A 374 -22.72 11.70 25.20
C LEU A 374 -22.30 11.90 26.68
N LEU A 375 -23.15 12.52 27.49
CA LEU A 375 -22.90 12.66 28.94
C LEU A 375 -22.94 11.30 29.65
N ASP A 376 -23.90 10.44 29.29
CA ASP A 376 -24.02 9.10 29.85
C ASP A 376 -22.83 8.22 29.43
N GLU A 377 -22.37 8.31 28.17
CA GLU A 377 -21.16 7.62 27.67
C GLU A 377 -19.90 8.08 28.40
N ALA A 378 -19.69 9.39 28.56
CA ALA A 378 -18.53 9.93 29.28
C ALA A 378 -18.50 9.50 30.76
N ALA A 379 -19.66 9.36 31.40
CA ALA A 379 -19.76 8.84 32.77
C ALA A 379 -19.34 7.36 32.85
N GLN A 380 -19.74 6.53 31.89
CA GLN A 380 -19.37 5.12 31.81
C GLN A 380 -17.86 4.93 31.58
N GLU A 381 -17.26 5.75 30.71
CA GLU A 381 -15.81 5.76 30.46
C GLU A 381 -15.00 6.08 31.73
N GLN A 382 -15.46 7.05 32.54
CA GLN A 382 -14.80 7.41 33.81
C GLN A 382 -14.84 6.28 34.85
N GLU A 383 -15.87 5.43 34.81
CA GLU A 383 -16.01 4.26 35.68
C GLU A 383 -15.21 3.04 35.17
N GLY A 384 -14.49 3.17 34.05
CA GLY A 384 -13.75 2.07 33.42
C GLY A 384 -14.65 1.06 32.70
N ASN A 385 -15.96 1.32 32.64
CA ASN A 385 -16.90 0.60 31.81
C ASN A 385 -16.91 1.27 30.44
N ILE A 386 -15.91 0.96 29.61
CA ILE A 386 -15.96 1.37 28.20
C ILE A 386 -17.07 0.53 27.54
N ALA A 387 -18.29 1.05 27.55
CA ALA A 387 -19.35 0.49 26.72
C ALA A 387 -18.87 0.57 25.28
N LYS A 388 -18.92 -0.54 24.55
CA LYS A 388 -18.65 -0.56 23.12
C LYS A 388 -19.57 0.49 22.49
N HIS A 389 -18.99 1.49 21.81
CA HIS A 389 -19.79 2.47 21.10
C HIS A 389 -20.73 1.70 20.14
N PRO A 390 -22.01 2.05 20.01
CA PRO A 390 -22.95 1.29 19.18
C PRO A 390 -22.55 1.25 17.69
N TYR A 391 -21.64 2.13 17.28
CA TYR A 391 -20.97 2.14 15.97
C TYR A 391 -19.46 1.84 16.03
N GLN A 392 -18.90 1.51 17.21
CA GLN A 392 -17.58 0.87 17.26
C GLN A 392 -17.77 -0.54 16.70
N GLU A 393 -17.24 -0.78 15.51
CA GLU A 393 -16.98 -2.13 15.05
C GLU A 393 -15.89 -2.75 15.96
N SER A 394 -16.31 -3.32 17.09
CA SER A 394 -15.42 -4.15 17.91
C SER A 394 -15.11 -5.48 17.24
N ASP A 395 -15.95 -5.84 16.28
CA ASP A 395 -15.77 -6.95 15.35
C ASP A 395 -15.49 -6.34 13.97
N PHE A 396 -14.40 -5.58 13.85
CA PHE A 396 -13.78 -5.43 12.53
C PHE A 396 -13.26 -6.80 12.13
N ASP A 397 -14.18 -7.66 11.72
CA ASP A 397 -13.87 -8.81 10.91
C ASP A 397 -13.30 -8.18 9.65
N ASN A 398 -11.97 -8.16 9.57
CA ASN A 398 -11.26 -7.69 8.40
C ASN A 398 -12.03 -8.19 7.17
N PRO A 399 -12.47 -7.35 6.22
CA PRO A 399 -13.18 -7.83 5.04
C PRO A 399 -12.28 -8.68 4.12
N PHE A 400 -10.97 -8.74 4.44
CA PHE A 400 -9.98 -9.68 3.93
C PHE A 400 -9.58 -10.76 4.95
N ASN A 401 -10.30 -10.89 6.08
CA ASN A 401 -10.16 -12.00 7.00
C ASN A 401 -10.50 -13.26 6.22
N THR A 402 -9.60 -14.22 6.25
CA THR A 402 -9.72 -15.52 5.61
C THR A 402 -10.69 -16.43 6.35
N ALA A 403 -11.76 -15.89 6.93
CA ALA A 403 -12.89 -16.69 7.34
C ALA A 403 -13.54 -17.25 6.05
N PRO A 404 -13.80 -18.57 5.97
CA PRO A 404 -14.54 -19.11 4.85
C PRO A 404 -15.89 -18.39 4.75
N PRO A 405 -16.39 -18.07 3.55
CA PRO A 405 -17.67 -17.39 3.36
C PRO A 405 -18.76 -18.06 4.20
N ALA A 406 -19.73 -17.29 4.70
CA ALA A 406 -20.99 -17.86 5.17
C ALA A 406 -21.66 -18.53 3.97
N VAL A 407 -21.43 -19.84 3.83
CA VAL A 407 -21.98 -20.62 2.74
C VAL A 407 -23.48 -20.75 3.01
N VAL A 408 -24.32 -20.23 2.11
CA VAL A 408 -25.75 -20.53 2.13
C VAL A 408 -25.90 -22.01 1.73
N ARG A 409 -25.80 -22.89 2.73
CA ARG A 409 -25.95 -24.36 2.58
C ARG A 409 -27.38 -24.81 2.77
N GLU A 410 -28.23 -23.94 3.29
CA GLU A 410 -29.59 -24.27 3.67
C GLU A 410 -30.53 -24.13 2.47
N GLU A 411 -31.50 -25.04 2.39
CA GLU A 411 -32.54 -24.98 1.37
C GLU A 411 -33.51 -23.83 1.71
N VAL A 412 -33.74 -22.94 0.75
CA VAL A 412 -34.65 -21.82 0.94
C VAL A 412 -36.05 -22.23 0.50
N LYS A 413 -37.02 -22.14 1.42
CA LYS A 413 -38.42 -22.33 1.10
C LYS A 413 -39.08 -20.99 0.80
N THR A 414 -39.47 -20.78 -0.44
CA THR A 414 -40.17 -19.58 -0.88
C THR A 414 -41.63 -19.57 -0.43
N SER A 415 -42.28 -18.40 -0.52
CA SER A 415 -43.65 -18.17 -0.06
C SER A 415 -44.71 -19.00 -0.81
N ASP A 416 -44.40 -19.47 -2.01
CA ASP A 416 -45.19 -20.42 -2.81
C ASP A 416 -44.96 -21.89 -2.41
N GLY A 417 -44.09 -22.16 -1.43
CA GLY A 417 -43.85 -23.48 -0.85
C GLY A 417 -42.84 -24.35 -1.59
N ILE A 418 -42.21 -23.83 -2.65
CA ILE A 418 -41.16 -24.51 -3.40
C ILE A 418 -39.86 -24.49 -2.57
N LEU A 419 -39.14 -25.61 -2.60
CA LEU A 419 -37.87 -25.77 -1.91
C LEU A 419 -36.73 -25.56 -2.92
N HIS A 420 -35.94 -24.52 -2.71
CA HIS A 420 -34.85 -24.14 -3.57
C HIS A 420 -33.53 -24.63 -2.95
N LYS A 421 -32.69 -25.30 -3.75
CA LYS A 421 -31.37 -25.80 -3.31
C LYS A 421 -30.24 -24.87 -3.78
N PRO A 422 -29.10 -24.81 -3.08
CA PRO A 422 -27.94 -24.04 -3.56
C PRO A 422 -27.41 -24.60 -4.89
N ALA A 423 -27.27 -23.74 -5.90
CA ALA A 423 -26.79 -24.12 -7.24
C ALA A 423 -25.26 -24.24 -7.32
N LEU A 424 -24.55 -23.48 -6.47
CA LEU A 424 -23.10 -23.38 -6.44
C LEU A 424 -22.59 -23.70 -5.02
N ASN A 425 -21.37 -24.21 -4.95
CA ASN A 425 -20.69 -24.50 -3.69
C ASN A 425 -19.25 -23.98 -3.77
N PRO A 426 -18.73 -23.29 -2.73
CA PRO A 426 -17.34 -22.85 -2.70
C PRO A 426 -16.34 -24.02 -2.64
N ASP A 427 -16.74 -25.22 -2.26
CA ASP A 427 -15.88 -26.40 -2.15
C ASP A 427 -15.90 -27.29 -3.41
N SER A 428 -16.73 -26.99 -4.42
CA SER A 428 -16.85 -27.80 -5.65
C SER A 428 -17.23 -26.99 -6.88
N TRP A 429 -16.71 -27.40 -8.04
CA TRP A 429 -17.05 -26.81 -9.34
C TRP A 429 -18.41 -27.33 -9.86
N THR A 430 -19.23 -26.42 -10.39
CA THR A 430 -20.51 -26.70 -11.05
C THR A 430 -20.44 -26.21 -12.49
N GLU A 431 -20.74 -27.06 -13.47
CA GLU A 431 -20.88 -26.64 -14.87
C GLU A 431 -22.18 -25.87 -15.08
N LEU A 432 -22.09 -24.65 -15.61
CA LEU A 432 -23.25 -23.87 -16.07
C LEU A 432 -23.21 -23.72 -17.58
N ALA A 433 -24.37 -23.79 -18.22
CA ALA A 433 -24.51 -23.59 -19.66
C ALA A 433 -24.75 -22.11 -19.97
N LEU A 434 -24.02 -21.57 -20.95
CA LEU A 434 -24.22 -20.22 -21.46
C LEU A 434 -25.59 -20.13 -22.16
N SER A 435 -26.48 -19.30 -21.65
CA SER A 435 -27.82 -19.08 -22.20
C SER A 435 -27.81 -17.99 -23.25
N THR A 436 -27.27 -16.81 -22.93
CA THR A 436 -27.23 -15.66 -23.83
C THR A 436 -25.91 -14.92 -23.73
N ARG A 437 -25.55 -14.28 -24.84
CA ARG A 437 -24.38 -13.42 -24.98
C ARG A 437 -24.81 -12.15 -25.70
N GLU A 438 -24.44 -11.00 -25.15
CA GLU A 438 -24.78 -9.68 -25.69
C GLU A 438 -23.56 -8.77 -25.66
N ASP A 439 -23.16 -8.26 -26.83
CA ASP A 439 -22.06 -7.30 -26.95
C ASP A 439 -22.59 -5.89 -26.62
N ILE A 440 -22.14 -5.33 -25.49
CA ILE A 440 -22.56 -4.00 -24.99
C ILE A 440 -21.78 -2.90 -25.70
N SER A 441 -20.48 -3.10 -25.91
CA SER A 441 -19.62 -2.18 -26.68
C SER A 441 -18.55 -2.96 -27.45
N ASP A 442 -17.70 -2.26 -28.22
CA ASP A 442 -16.57 -2.87 -28.94
C ASP A 442 -15.58 -3.61 -28.01
N LYS A 443 -15.61 -3.27 -26.72
CA LYS A 443 -14.73 -3.80 -25.68
C LYS A 443 -15.46 -4.54 -24.58
N THR A 444 -16.79 -4.64 -24.58
CA THR A 444 -17.52 -5.22 -23.44
C THR A 444 -18.65 -6.14 -23.87
N THR A 445 -18.71 -7.33 -23.29
CA THR A 445 -19.78 -8.32 -23.54
C THR A 445 -20.35 -8.83 -22.21
N SER A 446 -21.67 -8.99 -22.17
CA SER A 446 -22.41 -9.67 -21.11
C SER A 446 -22.71 -11.12 -21.50
N PHE A 447 -22.54 -12.02 -20.54
CA PHE A 447 -22.81 -13.46 -20.66
C PHE A 447 -23.76 -13.87 -19.56
N VAL A 448 -24.84 -14.57 -19.89
CA VAL A 448 -25.83 -15.07 -18.94
C VAL A 448 -25.81 -16.58 -18.95
N PHE A 449 -25.60 -17.20 -17.79
CA PHE A 449 -25.53 -18.65 -17.61
C PHE A 449 -26.73 -19.16 -16.84
N SER A 450 -27.29 -20.28 -17.30
CA SER A 450 -28.38 -20.99 -16.63
C SER A 450 -27.86 -21.83 -15.49
N LEU A 451 -28.59 -21.83 -14.38
CA LEU A 451 -28.36 -22.75 -13.27
C LEU A 451 -28.69 -24.20 -13.69
N PRO A 452 -28.13 -25.22 -13.01
CA PRO A 452 -28.35 -26.62 -13.36
C PRO A 452 -29.83 -27.02 -13.29
N ASN A 453 -30.56 -26.53 -12.29
CA ASN A 453 -32.01 -26.60 -12.22
C ASN A 453 -32.62 -25.20 -12.11
N THR A 454 -33.78 -24.99 -12.74
CA THR A 454 -34.50 -23.70 -12.73
C THR A 454 -35.03 -23.31 -11.34
N THR A 455 -34.99 -24.22 -10.39
CA THR A 455 -35.40 -24.02 -8.99
C THR A 455 -34.20 -23.89 -8.04
N ASP A 456 -32.96 -23.98 -8.51
CA ASP A 456 -31.80 -23.79 -7.63
C ASP A 456 -31.54 -22.30 -7.39
N HIS A 457 -30.97 -21.93 -6.24
CA HIS A 457 -30.62 -20.55 -5.89
C HIS A 457 -29.12 -20.34 -5.76
N THR A 458 -28.66 -19.11 -5.99
CA THR A 458 -27.27 -18.69 -5.71
C THR A 458 -27.11 -18.05 -4.33
N GLY A 459 -28.20 -17.90 -3.56
CA GLY A 459 -28.25 -17.15 -2.29
C GLY A 459 -29.07 -15.86 -2.37
N CYS A 460 -29.42 -15.40 -3.58
CA CYS A 460 -30.28 -14.23 -3.82
C CYS A 460 -31.48 -14.64 -4.69
N LEU A 461 -32.73 -14.42 -4.27
CA LEU A 461 -33.96 -14.70 -5.07
C LEU A 461 -34.64 -13.36 -5.44
N PRO A 462 -35.23 -13.12 -6.64
CA PRO A 462 -35.62 -14.02 -7.75
C PRO A 462 -35.12 -13.64 -9.18
N GLY A 463 -35.29 -14.53 -10.17
CA GLY A 463 -34.97 -14.33 -11.60
C GLY A 463 -33.68 -15.02 -12.09
N GLN A 464 -33.36 -16.20 -11.55
CA GLN A 464 -31.98 -16.61 -11.31
C GLN A 464 -31.21 -17.14 -12.54
N TYR A 465 -30.08 -16.48 -12.77
CA TYR A 465 -29.03 -16.79 -13.71
C TYR A 465 -27.71 -16.27 -13.13
N VAL A 466 -26.57 -16.72 -13.66
CA VAL A 466 -25.27 -16.09 -13.37
C VAL A 466 -24.91 -15.17 -14.53
N THR A 467 -24.75 -13.87 -14.28
CA THR A 467 -24.25 -12.93 -15.30
C THR A 467 -22.79 -12.61 -15.06
N LEU A 468 -21.99 -12.75 -16.12
CA LEU A 468 -20.62 -12.27 -16.18
C LEU A 468 -20.54 -11.17 -17.23
N VAL A 469 -20.04 -10.00 -16.83
CA VAL A 469 -19.69 -8.92 -17.77
C VAL A 469 -18.18 -8.85 -17.89
N LEU A 470 -17.68 -9.01 -19.12
CA LEU A 470 -16.26 -9.01 -19.41
C LEU A 470 -15.91 -7.84 -20.30
N ARG A 471 -14.96 -7.01 -19.83
CA ARG A 471 -14.24 -6.06 -20.68
C ARG A 471 -13.03 -6.77 -21.29
N TYR A 472 -12.88 -6.69 -22.60
CA TYR A 472 -11.76 -7.25 -23.33
C TYR A 472 -10.56 -6.31 -23.28
N GLU A 473 -9.54 -6.74 -22.54
CA GLU A 473 -8.20 -6.18 -22.63
C GLU A 473 -7.36 -6.97 -23.63
N THR A 474 -6.39 -6.32 -24.26
CA THR A 474 -5.62 -6.87 -25.40
C THR A 474 -4.86 -8.17 -25.12
N GLN A 475 -4.72 -8.60 -23.87
CA GLN A 475 -3.93 -9.79 -23.46
C GLN A 475 -4.62 -10.75 -22.48
N GLY A 476 -5.94 -10.60 -22.22
CA GLY A 476 -6.64 -11.43 -21.24
C GLY A 476 -6.90 -12.86 -21.74
N ILE A 477 -6.23 -13.87 -21.16
CA ILE A 477 -6.42 -15.30 -21.54
C ILE A 477 -7.87 -15.75 -21.28
N ILE A 478 -8.41 -15.44 -20.09
CA ILE A 478 -9.80 -15.78 -19.73
C ILE A 478 -10.78 -15.00 -20.61
N SER A 479 -10.59 -13.68 -20.78
CA SER A 479 -11.48 -12.86 -21.60
C SER A 479 -11.51 -13.33 -23.07
N ASN A 480 -10.38 -13.78 -23.61
CA ASN A 480 -10.32 -14.36 -24.96
C ASN A 480 -11.00 -15.73 -25.05
N HIS A 481 -10.91 -16.56 -24.02
CA HIS A 481 -11.67 -17.81 -23.94
C HIS A 481 -13.18 -17.54 -23.96
N PHE A 482 -13.65 -16.61 -23.13
CA PHE A 482 -15.06 -16.21 -23.10
C PHE A 482 -15.54 -15.58 -24.41
N LYS A 483 -14.68 -14.83 -25.09
CA LYS A 483 -14.99 -14.24 -26.41
C LYS A 483 -15.33 -15.29 -27.47
N ALA A 484 -14.80 -16.51 -27.33
CA ALA A 484 -15.07 -17.61 -28.26
C ALA A 484 -16.37 -18.36 -27.95
N LEU A 485 -16.93 -18.20 -26.73
CA LEU A 485 -18.11 -18.96 -26.29
C LEU A 485 -19.37 -18.61 -27.10
N GLN A 486 -20.18 -19.64 -27.30
CA GLN A 486 -21.49 -19.61 -27.93
C GLN A 486 -22.56 -20.12 -26.96
N PRO A 487 -23.83 -19.67 -27.09
CA PRO A 487 -24.94 -20.25 -26.33
C PRO A 487 -24.96 -21.78 -26.42
N GLY A 488 -25.07 -22.44 -25.27
CA GLY A 488 -24.96 -23.89 -25.11
C GLY A 488 -23.59 -24.37 -24.61
N ASP A 489 -22.52 -23.59 -24.79
CA ASP A 489 -21.21 -23.93 -24.24
C ASP A 489 -21.25 -23.89 -22.70
N LYS A 490 -20.45 -24.76 -22.09
CA LYS A 490 -20.38 -24.91 -20.64
C LYS A 490 -19.14 -24.26 -20.06
N VAL A 491 -19.29 -23.67 -18.88
CA VAL A 491 -18.19 -23.11 -18.09
C VAL A 491 -18.36 -23.57 -16.65
N GLU A 492 -17.25 -23.90 -16.00
CA GLU A 492 -17.23 -24.31 -14.59
C GLU A 492 -17.24 -23.08 -13.67
N PHE A 493 -18.15 -23.08 -12.69
CA PHE A 493 -18.29 -22.05 -11.67
C PHE A 493 -18.10 -22.63 -10.27
N GLN A 494 -17.47 -21.86 -9.39
CA GLN A 494 -17.32 -22.17 -7.97
C GLN A 494 -17.70 -20.92 -7.18
N GLY A 495 -18.50 -21.07 -6.11
CA GLY A 495 -18.94 -19.96 -5.28
C GLY A 495 -20.34 -20.14 -4.65
N PRO A 496 -20.98 -19.08 -4.17
CA PRO A 496 -20.42 -17.72 -4.03
C PRO A 496 -19.23 -17.70 -3.06
N CYS A 497 -18.24 -16.85 -3.37
CA CYS A 497 -17.11 -16.55 -2.49
C CYS A 497 -17.13 -15.06 -2.17
N GLY A 498 -17.30 -14.69 -0.89
CA GLY A 498 -17.41 -13.29 -0.45
C GLY A 498 -18.15 -13.18 0.90
N GLY A 499 -17.97 -12.06 1.60
CA GLY A 499 -18.44 -11.88 2.98
C GLY A 499 -19.46 -10.76 3.21
N PHE A 500 -19.97 -10.11 2.15
CA PHE A 500 -20.93 -9.02 2.29
C PHE A 500 -22.35 -9.49 1.94
N GLU A 501 -23.20 -9.63 2.96
CA GLU A 501 -24.62 -9.89 2.83
C GLU A 501 -25.40 -8.63 3.22
N TYR A 502 -26.23 -8.12 2.31
CA TYR A 502 -27.07 -6.97 2.59
C TYR A 502 -28.37 -7.43 3.26
N VAL A 503 -28.65 -6.90 4.45
CA VAL A 503 -29.88 -7.15 5.19
C VAL A 503 -30.74 -5.90 5.17
N ALA A 504 -32.02 -6.05 4.82
CA ALA A 504 -32.94 -4.94 4.67
C ALA A 504 -33.08 -4.11 5.95
N SER A 505 -33.28 -2.79 5.80
CA SER A 505 -33.51 -1.84 6.89
C SER A 505 -32.36 -1.66 7.88
N GLN A 506 -31.13 -2.03 7.51
CA GLN A 506 -29.94 -1.79 8.32
C GLN A 506 -29.29 -0.43 8.09
N LEU A 507 -29.58 0.24 6.96
CA LEU A 507 -28.93 1.49 6.55
C LEU A 507 -29.97 2.58 6.27
N ASP A 508 -29.65 3.82 6.61
CA ASP A 508 -30.47 4.98 6.20
C ASP A 508 -30.09 5.47 4.78
N GLU A 509 -28.81 5.32 4.42
CA GLU A 509 -28.22 5.77 3.15
C GLU A 509 -27.03 4.89 2.74
N LEU A 510 -26.99 4.46 1.48
CA LEU A 510 -25.95 3.63 0.87
C LEU A 510 -25.33 4.36 -0.33
N ILE A 511 -24.04 4.70 -0.23
CA ILE A 511 -23.30 5.32 -1.34
C ILE A 511 -22.42 4.26 -2.01
N LEU A 512 -22.68 4.02 -3.29
CA LEU A 512 -21.98 3.04 -4.11
C LEU A 512 -21.05 3.77 -5.09
N LEU A 513 -19.76 3.42 -5.05
CA LEU A 513 -18.76 3.91 -5.99
C LEU A 513 -18.40 2.78 -6.94
N ALA A 514 -18.59 2.98 -8.24
CA ALA A 514 -18.33 1.95 -9.23
C ALA A 514 -17.62 2.49 -10.47
N SER A 515 -16.91 1.61 -11.17
CA SER A 515 -16.36 1.91 -12.49
C SER A 515 -16.31 0.64 -13.35
N GLY A 516 -16.64 0.79 -14.63
CA GLY A 516 -16.69 -0.30 -15.61
C GLY A 516 -17.45 -1.53 -15.08
N GLY A 517 -16.89 -2.72 -15.31
CA GLY A 517 -17.47 -4.00 -14.83
C GLY A 517 -17.62 -4.11 -13.30
N GLY A 518 -16.90 -3.27 -12.54
CA GLY A 518 -17.00 -3.18 -11.07
C GLY A 518 -18.34 -2.67 -10.57
N VAL A 519 -19.24 -2.24 -11.46
CA VAL A 519 -20.62 -1.89 -11.11
C VAL A 519 -21.49 -3.12 -10.78
N THR A 520 -21.09 -4.32 -11.19
CA THR A 520 -21.94 -5.52 -11.08
C THR A 520 -22.38 -5.84 -9.63
N PRO A 521 -21.50 -5.80 -8.62
CA PRO A 521 -21.91 -5.96 -7.22
C PRO A 521 -22.82 -4.82 -6.73
N ALA A 522 -22.56 -3.58 -7.15
CA ALA A 522 -23.38 -2.42 -6.81
C ALA A 522 -24.81 -2.57 -7.38
N LEU A 523 -24.95 -3.07 -8.62
CA LEU A 523 -26.25 -3.35 -9.22
C LEU A 523 -27.01 -4.44 -8.48
N GLN A 524 -26.34 -5.48 -7.98
CA GLN A 524 -27.00 -6.53 -7.19
C GLN A 524 -27.62 -5.95 -5.91
N LEU A 525 -26.89 -5.05 -5.22
CA LEU A 525 -27.41 -4.35 -4.04
C LEU A 525 -28.58 -3.44 -4.38
N ILE A 526 -28.45 -2.63 -5.44
CA ILE A 526 -29.52 -1.74 -5.91
C ILE A 526 -30.78 -2.55 -6.26
N ARG A 527 -30.64 -3.68 -6.96
CA ARG A 527 -31.77 -4.56 -7.29
C ARG A 527 -32.44 -5.13 -6.04
N SER A 528 -31.65 -5.57 -5.05
CA SER A 528 -32.18 -6.06 -3.77
C SER A 528 -32.97 -4.99 -3.02
N LEU A 529 -32.47 -3.75 -3.02
CA LEU A 529 -33.13 -2.58 -2.44
C LEU A 529 -34.44 -2.25 -3.16
N VAL A 530 -34.39 -2.08 -4.49
CA VAL A 530 -35.55 -1.72 -5.31
C VAL A 530 -36.65 -2.78 -5.25
N ASN A 531 -36.28 -4.06 -5.16
CA ASN A 531 -37.24 -5.18 -5.05
C ASN A 531 -37.76 -5.41 -3.62
N SER A 532 -37.34 -4.61 -2.64
CA SER A 532 -37.77 -4.70 -1.24
C SER A 532 -38.47 -3.41 -0.81
N PRO A 533 -39.76 -3.21 -1.15
CA PRO A 533 -40.47 -1.94 -0.89
C PRO A 533 -40.60 -1.56 0.59
N ALA A 534 -40.34 -2.50 1.49
CA ALA A 534 -40.35 -2.28 2.94
C ALA A 534 -38.99 -1.79 3.49
N ASP A 535 -37.95 -1.77 2.67
CA ASP A 535 -36.62 -1.29 3.02
C ASP A 535 -36.55 0.24 2.86
N PRO A 536 -36.33 1.02 3.95
CA PRO A 536 -36.27 2.48 3.88
C PRO A 536 -34.92 3.02 3.33
N THR A 537 -33.95 2.14 3.05
CA THR A 537 -32.59 2.53 2.66
C THR A 537 -32.58 3.32 1.36
N ARG A 538 -32.02 4.54 1.40
CA ARG A 538 -31.78 5.35 0.19
C ARG A 538 -30.43 4.98 -0.40
N PHE A 539 -30.25 5.02 -1.72
CA PHE A 539 -28.95 4.77 -2.33
C PHE A 539 -28.52 5.85 -3.32
N THR A 540 -27.21 6.08 -3.43
CA THR A 540 -26.59 6.93 -4.46
C THR A 540 -25.50 6.13 -5.17
N LEU A 541 -25.58 6.01 -6.50
CA LEU A 541 -24.52 5.40 -7.31
C LEU A 541 -23.70 6.48 -8.01
N LEU A 542 -22.40 6.54 -7.74
CA LEU A 542 -21.44 7.31 -8.52
C LEU A 542 -20.68 6.35 -9.45
N TYR A 543 -21.00 6.41 -10.75
CA TYR A 543 -20.40 5.55 -11.77
C TYR A 543 -19.38 6.34 -12.59
N PHE A 544 -18.11 5.92 -12.59
CA PHE A 544 -17.10 6.37 -13.55
C PHE A 544 -17.00 5.47 -14.80
N SER A 545 -17.19 6.06 -15.98
CA SER A 545 -16.99 5.41 -17.28
C SER A 545 -16.18 6.33 -18.22
N ASP A 546 -15.38 5.74 -19.11
CA ASP A 546 -14.56 6.48 -20.09
C ASP A 546 -15.42 7.22 -21.11
N THR A 547 -16.53 6.60 -21.52
CA THR A 547 -17.55 7.22 -22.37
C THR A 547 -18.93 6.98 -21.79
N TYR A 548 -19.90 7.78 -22.23
CA TYR A 548 -21.29 7.67 -21.77
C TYR A 548 -21.96 6.40 -22.31
N GLU A 549 -21.54 5.94 -23.48
CA GLU A 549 -21.99 4.71 -24.15
C GLU A 549 -21.48 3.44 -23.46
N ASP A 550 -20.35 3.52 -22.75
CA ASP A 550 -19.75 2.38 -22.03
C ASP A 550 -20.39 2.12 -20.65
N ILE A 551 -21.40 2.90 -20.24
CA ILE A 551 -22.09 2.70 -18.95
C ILE A 551 -22.90 1.39 -19.00
N LEU A 552 -22.47 0.41 -18.21
CA LEU A 552 -23.16 -0.86 -18.06
C LEU A 552 -24.50 -0.69 -17.34
N TYR A 553 -25.52 -1.45 -17.78
CA TYR A 553 -26.89 -1.41 -17.24
C TYR A 553 -27.55 -0.03 -17.31
N ARG A 554 -27.09 0.85 -18.20
CA ARG A 554 -27.57 2.23 -18.31
C ARG A 554 -29.10 2.33 -18.35
N SER A 555 -29.78 1.60 -19.23
CA SER A 555 -31.24 1.68 -19.36
C SER A 555 -31.97 1.31 -18.06
N GLU A 556 -31.41 0.37 -17.30
CA GLU A 556 -31.93 -0.05 -16.00
C GLU A 556 -31.67 1.01 -14.92
N LEU A 557 -30.45 1.56 -14.88
CA LEU A 557 -30.06 2.64 -13.97
C LEU A 557 -30.87 3.93 -14.23
N ASP A 558 -31.07 4.31 -15.49
CA ASP A 558 -31.91 5.44 -15.89
C ASP A 558 -33.37 5.21 -15.45
N GLY A 559 -33.84 3.96 -15.45
CA GLY A 559 -35.16 3.58 -14.95
C GLY A 559 -35.29 3.60 -13.42
N TYR A 560 -34.19 3.54 -12.68
CA TYR A 560 -34.18 3.71 -11.22
C TYR A 560 -33.99 5.17 -10.79
N ALA A 561 -33.47 6.01 -11.67
CA ALA A 561 -33.22 7.43 -11.40
C ALA A 561 -34.49 8.32 -11.53
N SER A 562 -35.61 7.75 -11.98
CA SER A 562 -36.94 8.40 -12.06
C SER A 562 -37.76 8.17 -10.82
#